data_AF-A0A961V9Y6-F1
#
_entry.id   AF-A0A961V9Y6-F1
#
_cell.length_a   1.000
_cell.length_b   1.000
_cell.length_c   1.000
_cell.angle_alpha   90.00
_cell.angle_beta   90.00
_cell.angle_gamma   90.00
#
_symmetry.space_group_name_H-M   'P 1'
#
loop_
_entity.id
_entity.type
_entity.pdbx_description
1 polymer ?
#
loop_
_entity_poly.entity_id
_entity_poly.type
_entity_poly.pdbx_seq_one_letter_code
_entity_poly.pdbx_strand_id
1 'polypeptide(L)'
;FSRFGHIAAQHLLAEGVDVTIIDNNPERIRNAAKFGFKVYYGDGRRLDVLRAAGAGSAEVICICVAGRHAADRVLTLVKSEFPLAKVFVRSYDRVHTLDLIAKGVDFEIRETFESAMIFGSMTLKALGVDPERAEEVSTNIRRLDAERLTIQQVEGIYAGSDYIQAKAFTPEPLTAPKKKTEALSEETAEIAAAEDEDTEDESPAKDAAQ
;
A
#
# COMPACT_ATOMS: atom_id res chain seq x y z
N PHE A 1 -13.31 -0.24 12.87
CA PHE A 1 -12.48 -1.23 13.61
C PHE A 1 -12.18 -2.51 12.80
N SER A 2 -11.71 -2.38 11.56
CA SER A 2 -11.15 -3.51 10.78
C SER A 2 -9.85 -4.04 11.42
N ARG A 3 -9.27 -5.13 10.90
CA ARG A 3 -7.95 -5.64 11.36
C ARG A 3 -6.90 -4.53 11.45
N PHE A 4 -6.81 -3.70 10.41
CA PHE A 4 -5.90 -2.57 10.36
C PHE A 4 -6.24 -1.51 11.41
N GLY A 5 -7.50 -1.05 11.46
CA GLY A 5 -7.93 -0.02 12.40
C GLY A 5 -7.82 -0.43 13.87
N HIS A 6 -7.98 -1.73 14.17
CA HIS A 6 -7.76 -2.27 15.51
C HIS A 6 -6.29 -2.12 15.93
N ILE A 7 -5.34 -2.59 15.11
CA ILE A 7 -3.90 -2.50 15.42
C ILE A 7 -3.43 -1.05 15.47
N ALA A 8 -3.90 -0.20 14.55
CA ALA A 8 -3.57 1.23 14.57
C ALA A 8 -4.04 1.91 15.87
N ALA A 9 -5.26 1.60 16.33
CA ALA A 9 -5.81 2.20 17.55
C ALA A 9 -5.07 1.79 18.84
N GLN A 10 -4.35 0.66 18.85
CA GLN A 10 -3.58 0.22 20.03
C GLN A 10 -2.46 1.21 20.41
N HIS A 11 -1.83 1.84 19.42
CA HIS A 11 -0.79 2.84 19.66
C HIS A 11 -1.36 4.07 20.39
N LEU A 12 -2.54 4.52 19.95
CA LEU A 12 -3.24 5.66 20.54
C LEU A 12 -3.72 5.35 21.96
N LEU A 13 -4.23 4.13 22.17
CA LEU A 13 -4.67 3.67 23.49
C LEU A 13 -3.50 3.56 24.48
N ALA A 14 -2.35 3.05 24.03
CA ALA A 14 -1.16 2.92 24.87
C ALA A 14 -0.63 4.29 25.34
N GLU A 15 -0.80 5.34 24.52
CA GLU A 15 -0.43 6.71 24.85
C GLU A 15 -1.53 7.47 25.61
N GLY A 16 -2.69 6.87 25.84
CA GLY A 16 -3.82 7.52 26.53
C GLY A 16 -4.50 8.62 25.70
N VAL A 17 -4.36 8.58 24.37
CA VAL A 17 -5.06 9.49 23.45
C VAL A 17 -6.54 9.13 23.40
N ASP A 18 -7.42 10.15 23.43
CA ASP A 18 -8.86 9.93 23.28
C ASP A 18 -9.19 9.48 21.84
N VAL A 19 -9.90 8.37 21.72
CA VAL A 19 -10.20 7.74 20.44
C VAL A 19 -11.68 7.40 20.34
N THR A 20 -12.31 7.96 19.31
CA THR A 20 -13.66 7.59 18.89
C THR A 20 -13.62 6.65 17.69
N ILE A 21 -14.38 5.55 17.76
CA ILE A 21 -14.37 4.49 16.76
C ILE A 21 -15.75 4.35 16.12
N ILE A 22 -15.76 4.31 14.79
CA ILE A 22 -16.95 3.98 13.99
C ILE A 22 -16.74 2.60 13.34
N ASP A 23 -17.73 1.71 13.47
CA ASP A 23 -17.79 0.46 12.71
C ASP A 23 -19.26 0.04 12.50
N ASN A 24 -19.54 -0.65 11.41
CA ASN A 24 -20.87 -1.14 11.07
C ASN A 24 -21.09 -2.61 11.44
N ASN A 25 -20.08 -3.28 12.01
CA ASN A 25 -20.18 -4.64 12.50
C ASN A 25 -20.39 -4.64 14.03
N PRO A 26 -21.53 -5.14 14.54
CA PRO A 26 -21.84 -5.15 15.97
C PRO A 26 -20.82 -5.91 16.83
N GLU A 27 -20.18 -6.97 16.31
CA GLU A 27 -19.17 -7.73 17.04
C GLU A 27 -17.90 -6.91 17.25
N ARG A 28 -17.47 -6.19 16.22
CA ARG A 28 -16.31 -5.30 16.30
C ARG A 28 -16.54 -4.17 17.30
N ILE A 29 -17.76 -3.62 17.33
CA ILE A 29 -18.19 -2.62 18.32
C ILE A 29 -18.12 -3.17 19.75
N ARG A 30 -18.68 -4.36 19.98
CA ARG A 30 -18.62 -5.02 21.30
C ARG A 30 -17.18 -5.29 21.75
N ASN A 31 -16.30 -5.66 20.82
CA ASN A 31 -14.90 -5.85 21.13
C ASN A 31 -14.19 -4.53 21.42
N ALA A 32 -14.39 -3.49 20.61
CA ALA A 32 -13.81 -2.17 20.84
C ALA A 32 -14.23 -1.56 22.19
N ALA A 33 -15.51 -1.70 22.58
CA ALA A 33 -16.02 -1.18 23.85
C ALA A 33 -15.31 -1.75 25.08
N LYS A 34 -14.76 -2.98 25.00
CA LYS A 34 -13.98 -3.58 26.09
C LYS A 34 -12.64 -2.88 26.34
N PHE A 35 -12.11 -2.19 25.33
CA PHE A 35 -10.84 -1.48 25.40
C PHE A 35 -10.99 0.00 25.79
N GLY A 36 -12.18 0.41 26.26
CA GLY A 36 -12.43 1.77 26.75
C GLY A 36 -12.65 2.82 25.66
N PHE A 37 -12.74 2.43 24.38
CA PHE A 37 -13.01 3.36 23.29
C PHE A 37 -14.43 3.95 23.39
N LYS A 38 -14.59 5.20 22.95
CA LYS A 38 -15.92 5.73 22.62
C LYS A 38 -16.34 5.14 21.28
N VAL A 39 -17.41 4.35 21.28
CA VAL A 39 -17.77 3.56 20.10
C VAL A 39 -19.13 3.97 19.53
N TYR A 40 -19.18 4.20 18.22
CA TYR A 40 -20.39 4.50 17.47
C TYR A 40 -20.67 3.39 16.46
N TYR A 41 -21.84 2.79 16.58
CA TYR A 41 -22.34 1.85 15.58
C TYR A 41 -22.94 2.64 14.41
N GLY A 42 -22.40 2.44 13.21
CA GLY A 42 -22.90 3.11 12.03
C GLY A 42 -22.00 2.95 10.80
N ASP A 43 -22.50 3.46 9.68
CA ASP A 43 -21.73 3.50 8.45
C ASP A 43 -20.86 4.76 8.41
N GLY A 44 -19.55 4.60 8.54
CA GLY A 44 -18.58 5.71 8.50
C GLY A 44 -18.51 6.44 7.15
N ARG A 45 -19.25 5.98 6.13
CA ARG A 45 -19.46 6.69 4.85
C ARG A 45 -20.58 7.72 4.90
N ARG A 46 -21.29 7.86 6.03
CA ARG A 46 -22.37 8.84 6.18
C ARG A 46 -21.92 10.03 7.01
N LEU A 47 -22.25 11.22 6.53
CA LEU A 47 -21.89 12.48 7.19
C LEU A 47 -22.51 12.63 8.58
N ASP A 48 -23.77 12.22 8.76
CA ASP A 48 -24.46 12.28 10.05
C ASP A 48 -23.78 11.41 11.11
N VAL A 49 -23.32 10.21 10.72
CA VAL A 49 -22.55 9.32 11.60
C VAL A 49 -21.19 9.95 11.97
N LEU A 50 -20.48 10.53 11.01
CA LEU A 50 -19.20 11.22 11.27
C LEU A 50 -19.38 12.41 12.23
N ARG A 51 -20.43 13.22 12.03
CA ARG A 51 -20.75 14.34 12.93
C ARG A 51 -21.11 13.86 14.33
N ALA A 52 -21.95 12.83 14.44
CA ALA A 52 -22.33 12.26 15.73
C ALA A 52 -21.14 11.69 16.50
N ALA A 53 -20.15 11.15 15.78
CA ALA A 53 -18.90 10.66 16.32
C ALA A 53 -17.88 11.76 16.68
N GLY A 54 -18.20 13.04 16.50
CA GLY A 54 -17.32 14.15 16.86
C GLY A 54 -16.23 14.46 15.83
N ALA A 55 -16.38 14.04 14.57
CA ALA A 55 -15.41 14.35 13.52
C ALA A 55 -15.14 15.85 13.33
N GLY A 56 -16.12 16.71 13.67
CA GLY A 56 -15.97 18.16 13.60
C GLY A 56 -14.98 18.78 14.59
N SER A 57 -14.62 18.07 15.65
CA SER A 57 -13.62 18.50 16.64
C SER A 57 -12.41 17.57 16.70
N ALA A 58 -12.31 16.61 15.78
CA ALA A 58 -11.20 15.66 15.75
C ALA A 58 -9.94 16.34 15.20
N GLU A 59 -8.80 16.16 15.87
CA GLU A 59 -7.51 16.63 15.37
C GLU A 59 -7.00 15.77 14.21
N VAL A 60 -7.27 14.47 14.25
CA VAL A 60 -6.90 13.49 13.23
C VAL A 60 -8.06 12.55 12.96
N ILE A 61 -8.37 12.34 11.68
CA ILE A 61 -9.33 11.34 11.21
C ILE A 61 -8.58 10.25 10.46
N CYS A 62 -8.62 9.04 11.02
CA CYS A 62 -8.00 7.85 10.43
C CYS A 62 -9.02 7.03 9.61
N ILE A 63 -8.88 7.03 8.29
CA ILE A 63 -9.72 6.27 7.36
C ILE A 63 -9.12 4.85 7.20
N CYS A 64 -9.60 3.92 8.03
CA CYS A 64 -9.09 2.54 8.10
C CYS A 64 -9.99 1.50 7.39
N VAL A 65 -10.89 1.94 6.51
CA VAL A 65 -11.81 1.08 5.75
C VAL A 65 -11.04 0.31 4.66
N ALA A 66 -11.54 -0.87 4.28
CA ALA A 66 -10.94 -1.66 3.22
C ALA A 66 -11.55 -1.29 1.86
N GLY A 67 -10.72 -1.31 0.81
CA GLY A 67 -11.12 -1.06 -0.56
C GLY A 67 -11.09 0.44 -0.94
N ARG A 68 -10.61 0.70 -2.16
CA ARG A 68 -10.37 2.05 -2.70
C ARG A 68 -11.62 2.93 -2.67
N HIS A 69 -12.71 2.47 -3.29
CA HIS A 69 -13.95 3.24 -3.37
C HIS A 69 -14.57 3.57 -2.00
N ALA A 70 -14.40 2.70 -1.01
CA ALA A 70 -14.92 2.97 0.33
C ALA A 70 -14.09 4.06 1.02
N ALA A 71 -12.77 3.98 0.94
CA ALA A 71 -11.87 4.99 1.48
C ALA A 71 -12.08 6.35 0.81
N ASP A 72 -12.16 6.38 -0.52
CA ASP A 72 -12.38 7.60 -1.30
C ASP A 72 -13.67 8.33 -0.93
N ARG A 73 -14.78 7.59 -0.78
CA ARG A 73 -16.05 8.21 -0.36
C ARG A 73 -15.96 8.88 1.00
N VAL A 74 -15.29 8.24 1.97
CA VAL A 74 -15.09 8.81 3.30
C VAL A 74 -14.17 10.02 3.19
N LEU A 75 -13.09 9.92 2.42
CA LEU A 75 -12.12 11.00 2.23
C LEU A 75 -12.78 12.25 1.64
N THR A 76 -13.61 12.10 0.61
CA THR A 76 -14.36 13.23 0.02
C THR A 76 -15.18 13.96 1.07
N LEU A 77 -15.97 13.24 1.88
CA LEU A 77 -16.77 13.82 2.94
C LEU A 77 -15.91 14.49 4.02
N VAL A 78 -14.82 13.84 4.42
CA VAL A 78 -13.96 14.35 5.49
C VAL A 78 -13.27 15.64 5.06
N LYS A 79 -12.69 15.68 3.85
CA LYS A 79 -12.04 16.88 3.32
C LYS A 79 -13.02 18.04 3.10
N SER A 80 -14.28 17.76 2.72
CA SER A 80 -15.27 18.82 2.51
C SER A 80 -15.86 19.36 3.81
N GLU A 81 -16.14 18.48 4.79
CA GLU A 81 -16.93 18.84 5.98
C GLU A 81 -16.06 19.08 7.21
N PHE A 82 -14.86 18.52 7.26
CA PHE A 82 -13.94 18.59 8.39
C PHE A 82 -12.53 19.04 7.94
N PRO A 83 -12.39 20.20 7.26
CA PRO A 83 -11.13 20.61 6.64
C PRO A 83 -10.00 20.90 7.64
N LEU A 84 -10.31 21.07 8.93
CA LEU A 84 -9.32 21.33 9.99
C LEU A 84 -8.67 20.04 10.53
N ALA A 85 -9.30 18.88 10.32
CA ALA A 85 -8.77 17.60 10.78
C ALA A 85 -7.69 17.11 9.82
N LYS A 86 -6.56 16.64 10.37
CA LYS A 86 -5.59 15.88 9.56
C LYS A 86 -6.22 14.57 9.12
N VAL A 87 -5.95 14.14 7.89
CA VAL A 87 -6.56 12.94 7.32
C VAL A 87 -5.50 11.89 7.04
N PHE A 88 -5.58 10.79 7.77
CA PHE A 88 -4.68 9.64 7.62
C PHE A 88 -5.45 8.52 6.92
N VAL A 89 -4.91 7.95 5.85
CA VAL A 89 -5.65 6.99 5.02
C VAL A 89 -4.88 5.69 4.85
N ARG A 90 -5.56 4.57 5.11
CA ARG A 90 -5.09 3.26 4.67
C ARG A 90 -5.24 3.18 3.15
N SER A 91 -4.13 3.14 2.44
CA SER A 91 -4.14 2.91 0.99
C SER A 91 -4.17 1.41 0.70
N TYR A 92 -4.74 1.06 -0.46
CA TYR A 92 -4.97 -0.34 -0.85
C TYR A 92 -3.74 -0.88 -1.58
N ASP A 93 -3.20 -0.09 -2.49
CA ASP A 93 -2.00 -0.39 -3.27
C ASP A 93 -1.34 0.91 -3.75
N ARG A 94 -0.33 0.76 -4.61
CA ARG A 94 0.45 1.85 -5.18
C ARG A 94 -0.39 2.89 -5.93
N VAL A 95 -1.36 2.45 -6.73
CA VAL A 95 -2.19 3.38 -7.51
C VAL A 95 -3.06 4.20 -6.58
N HIS A 96 -3.68 3.54 -5.60
CA HIS A 96 -4.49 4.23 -4.60
C HIS A 96 -3.65 5.20 -3.77
N THR A 97 -2.40 4.85 -3.42
CA THR A 97 -1.46 5.77 -2.77
C THR A 97 -1.27 7.06 -3.58
N LEU A 98 -0.96 6.95 -4.87
CA LEU A 98 -0.75 8.12 -5.73
C LEU A 98 -2.01 9.00 -5.80
N ASP A 99 -3.19 8.37 -5.95
CA ASP A 99 -4.47 9.08 -5.95
C ASP A 99 -4.71 9.84 -4.63
N LEU A 100 -4.36 9.23 -3.49
CA LEU A 100 -4.54 9.84 -2.17
C LEU A 100 -3.57 11.01 -1.96
N ILE A 101 -2.31 10.87 -2.39
CA ILE A 101 -1.32 11.95 -2.34
C ILE A 101 -1.79 13.14 -3.20
N ALA A 102 -2.30 12.88 -4.41
CA ALA A 102 -2.86 13.91 -5.28
C ALA A 102 -4.09 14.62 -4.67
N LYS A 103 -4.87 13.91 -3.83
CA LYS A 103 -5.98 14.47 -3.04
C LYS A 103 -5.52 15.20 -1.77
N GLY A 104 -4.22 15.30 -1.52
CA GLY A 104 -3.63 16.05 -0.42
C GLY A 104 -3.95 15.47 0.96
N VAL A 105 -3.97 14.14 1.10
CA VAL A 105 -4.02 13.51 2.43
C VAL A 105 -2.77 13.81 3.23
N ASP A 106 -2.90 13.94 4.54
CA ASP A 106 -1.79 14.30 5.44
C ASP A 106 -0.83 13.12 5.65
N PHE A 107 -1.34 11.90 5.58
CA PHE A 107 -0.55 10.69 5.64
C PHE A 107 -1.30 9.53 4.96
N GLU A 108 -0.56 8.66 4.28
CA GLU A 108 -1.08 7.39 3.78
C GLU A 108 -0.11 6.26 4.04
N ILE A 109 -0.64 5.03 4.12
CA ILE A 109 0.20 3.84 4.15
C ILE A 109 -0.48 2.65 3.47
N ARG A 110 0.29 1.96 2.62
CA ARG A 110 -0.13 0.75 1.91
C ARG A 110 -0.34 -0.39 2.87
N GLU A 111 -1.54 -0.98 2.83
CA GLU A 111 -2.01 -1.92 3.85
C GLU A 111 -1.15 -3.18 4.02
N THR A 112 -0.44 -3.63 2.98
CA THR A 112 0.38 -4.85 3.03
C THR A 112 1.88 -4.58 3.02
N PHE A 113 2.32 -3.35 2.73
CA PHE A 113 3.70 -3.07 2.37
C PHE A 113 4.68 -3.41 3.50
N GLU A 114 4.50 -2.84 4.69
CA GLU A 114 5.42 -3.09 5.81
C GLU A 114 5.37 -4.54 6.31
N SER A 115 4.20 -5.19 6.25
CA SER A 115 4.10 -6.61 6.58
C SER A 115 4.87 -7.48 5.59
N ALA A 116 4.79 -7.18 4.29
CA ALA A 116 5.52 -7.89 3.24
C ALA A 116 7.04 -7.65 3.35
N MET A 117 7.47 -6.43 3.72
CA MET A 117 8.88 -6.11 3.96
C MET A 117 9.48 -6.98 5.08
N ILE A 118 8.79 -7.08 6.21
CA ILE A 118 9.23 -7.93 7.32
C ILE A 118 9.22 -9.41 6.90
N PHE A 119 8.17 -9.86 6.20
CA PHE A 119 8.06 -11.24 5.73
C PHE A 119 9.22 -11.62 4.80
N GLY A 120 9.56 -10.75 3.84
CA GLY A 120 10.69 -10.95 2.93
C GLY A 120 12.03 -11.00 3.66
N SER A 121 12.27 -10.07 4.61
CA SER A 121 13.47 -10.07 5.46
C SER A 121 13.63 -11.39 6.23
N MET A 122 12.54 -11.88 6.83
CA MET A 122 12.54 -13.16 7.56
C MET A 122 12.76 -14.35 6.64
N THR A 123 12.25 -14.30 5.41
CA THR A 123 12.48 -15.35 4.41
C THR A 123 13.95 -15.42 4.01
N LEU A 124 14.62 -14.28 3.79
CA LEU A 124 16.07 -14.26 3.53
C LEU A 124 16.87 -14.88 4.68
N LYS A 125 16.54 -14.52 5.92
CA LYS A 125 17.17 -15.09 7.12
C LYS A 125 16.98 -16.61 7.20
N ALA A 126 15.76 -17.09 6.91
CA ALA A 126 15.46 -18.53 6.90
C ALA A 126 16.21 -19.29 5.79
N LEU A 127 16.55 -18.62 4.68
CA LEU A 127 17.37 -19.16 3.59
C LEU A 127 18.89 -19.11 3.89
N GLY A 128 19.29 -18.66 5.07
CA GLY A 128 20.69 -18.60 5.49
C GLY A 128 21.43 -17.33 5.08
N VAL A 129 20.72 -16.30 4.61
CA VAL A 129 21.32 -14.97 4.41
C VAL A 129 21.62 -14.35 5.77
N ASP A 130 22.79 -13.73 5.88
CA ASP A 130 23.19 -13.01 7.09
C ASP A 130 22.12 -11.97 7.53
N PRO A 131 21.79 -11.86 8.84
CA PRO A 131 20.75 -10.95 9.31
C PRO A 131 20.99 -9.47 9.02
N GLU A 132 22.24 -9.00 9.06
CA GLU A 132 22.62 -7.63 8.73
C GLU A 132 22.38 -7.40 7.24
N ARG A 133 22.82 -8.33 6.40
CA ARG A 133 22.57 -8.28 4.96
C ARG A 133 21.07 -8.30 4.61
N ALA A 134 20.25 -9.09 5.29
CA ALA A 134 18.81 -9.11 5.07
C ALA A 134 18.14 -7.76 5.42
N GLU A 135 18.66 -7.06 6.44
CA GLU A 135 18.18 -5.73 6.81
C GLU A 135 18.63 -4.65 5.81
N GLU A 136 19.86 -4.74 5.30
CA GLU A 136 20.35 -3.86 4.22
C GLU A 136 19.49 -3.99 2.96
N VAL A 137 19.16 -5.23 2.56
CA VAL A 137 18.27 -5.50 1.42
C VAL A 137 16.90 -4.84 1.66
N SER A 138 16.34 -5.02 2.85
CA SER A 138 15.03 -4.45 3.23
C SER A 138 15.06 -2.92 3.20
N THR A 139 16.12 -2.31 3.73
CA THR A 139 16.33 -0.86 3.72
C THR A 139 16.46 -0.33 2.30
N ASN A 140 17.22 -1.01 1.44
CA ASN A 140 17.39 -0.60 0.05
C ASN A 140 16.07 -0.71 -0.73
N ILE A 141 15.29 -1.77 -0.54
CA ILE A 141 13.97 -1.91 -1.18
C ILE A 141 13.03 -0.79 -0.74
N ARG A 142 12.97 -0.44 0.57
CA ARG A 142 12.18 0.71 1.04
C ARG A 142 12.60 2.01 0.37
N ARG A 143 13.91 2.27 0.29
CA ARG A 143 14.45 3.47 -0.37
C ARG A 143 14.05 3.54 -1.84
N LEU A 144 14.23 2.46 -2.59
CA LEU A 144 13.88 2.40 -4.01
C LEU A 144 12.37 2.52 -4.24
N ASP A 145 11.56 1.87 -3.40
CA ASP A 145 10.11 1.95 -3.45
C ASP A 145 9.60 3.39 -3.20
N ALA A 146 10.21 4.11 -2.26
CA ALA A 146 9.92 5.52 -1.95
C ALA A 146 10.41 6.47 -3.07
N GLU A 147 11.64 6.30 -3.57
CA GLU A 147 12.16 7.07 -4.71
C GLU A 147 11.25 6.93 -5.93
N ARG A 148 10.83 5.70 -6.24
CA ARG A 148 9.90 5.42 -7.33
C ARG A 148 8.54 6.09 -7.10
N LEU A 149 8.06 6.11 -5.86
CA LEU A 149 6.78 6.76 -5.55
C LEU A 149 6.84 8.26 -5.85
N THR A 150 7.92 8.92 -5.46
CA THR A 150 8.13 10.35 -5.72
C THR A 150 8.18 10.65 -7.22
N ILE A 151 8.85 9.82 -8.01
CA ILE A 151 8.89 9.98 -9.47
C ILE A 151 7.48 9.79 -10.06
N GLN A 152 6.79 8.74 -9.67
CA GLN A 152 5.42 8.44 -10.15
C GLN A 152 4.41 9.53 -9.78
N GLN A 153 4.62 10.23 -8.66
CA GLN A 153 3.80 11.36 -8.27
C GLN A 153 3.94 12.55 -9.25
N VAL A 154 5.11 12.72 -9.87
CA VAL A 154 5.42 13.84 -10.77
C VAL A 154 5.14 13.47 -12.24
N GLU A 155 5.55 12.28 -12.66
CA GLU A 155 5.61 11.87 -14.06
C GLU A 155 4.50 10.87 -14.47
N GLY A 156 3.70 10.39 -13.51
CA GLY A 156 2.61 9.45 -13.73
C GLY A 156 2.97 7.99 -13.42
N ILE A 157 1.97 7.11 -13.43
CA ILE A 157 2.08 5.73 -12.89
C ILE A 157 3.15 4.86 -13.57
N TYR A 158 3.39 5.09 -14.87
CA TYR A 158 4.36 4.34 -15.67
C TYR A 158 5.79 4.86 -15.53
N ALA A 159 6.00 6.01 -14.92
CA ALA A 159 7.32 6.58 -14.74
C ALA A 159 8.16 5.80 -13.72
N GLY A 160 9.48 5.77 -13.92
CA GLY A 160 10.42 5.06 -13.06
C GLY A 160 10.31 3.54 -13.12
N SER A 161 9.82 2.95 -14.22
CA SER A 161 9.99 1.51 -14.54
C SER A 161 11.47 1.13 -14.53
N ASP A 162 12.30 1.98 -15.14
CA ASP A 162 13.73 1.74 -15.36
C ASP A 162 14.53 1.82 -14.06
N TYR A 163 13.98 2.45 -13.01
CA TYR A 163 14.60 2.51 -11.68
C TYR A 163 14.66 1.14 -10.99
N ILE A 164 13.74 0.23 -11.31
CA ILE A 164 13.81 -1.15 -10.81
C ILE A 164 14.94 -1.89 -11.52
N GLN A 165 15.07 -1.79 -12.85
CA GLN A 165 16.12 -2.51 -13.58
C GLN A 165 17.52 -1.91 -13.40
N ALA A 166 17.64 -0.58 -13.27
CA ALA A 166 18.93 0.10 -13.22
C ALA A 166 19.50 0.28 -11.80
N LYS A 167 18.66 0.21 -10.75
CA LYS A 167 19.05 0.58 -9.38
C LYS A 167 18.66 -0.46 -8.32
N ALA A 168 17.72 -1.37 -8.63
CA ALA A 168 17.63 -2.61 -7.87
C ALA A 168 18.80 -3.46 -8.36
N PHE A 169 19.74 -3.76 -7.45
CA PHE A 169 20.65 -4.89 -7.53
C PHE A 169 20.94 -5.39 -8.95
N THR A 170 22.13 -5.16 -9.49
CA THR A 170 22.70 -6.14 -10.40
C THR A 170 23.12 -7.33 -9.53
N PRO A 171 22.33 -8.43 -9.36
CA PRO A 171 22.92 -9.65 -8.87
C PRO A 171 23.88 -10.12 -9.95
N GLU A 172 25.16 -9.83 -9.80
CA GLU A 172 26.16 -10.60 -10.54
C GLU A 172 26.47 -11.88 -9.73
N PRO A 173 26.23 -13.08 -10.28
CA PRO A 173 25.62 -13.39 -11.57
C PRO A 173 24.12 -13.72 -11.46
N LEU A 174 23.39 -13.31 -12.49
CA LEU A 174 22.06 -13.80 -12.88
C LEU A 174 22.11 -15.32 -12.99
N THR A 175 21.85 -16.04 -11.91
CA THR A 175 21.47 -17.44 -12.07
C THR A 175 20.04 -17.37 -12.58
N ALA A 176 19.84 -17.62 -13.88
CA ALA A 176 18.51 -17.87 -14.41
C ALA A 176 17.77 -18.83 -13.46
N PRO A 177 16.45 -18.65 -13.24
CA PRO A 177 15.70 -19.51 -12.34
C PRO A 177 16.03 -20.97 -12.65
N LYS A 178 16.51 -21.73 -11.66
CA LYS A 178 16.98 -23.12 -11.85
C LYS A 178 15.90 -24.03 -12.45
N LYS A 179 14.64 -23.59 -12.42
CA LYS A 179 13.52 -24.21 -13.11
C LYS A 179 12.96 -23.20 -14.11
N LYS A 180 12.92 -23.58 -15.38
CA LYS A 180 12.05 -22.92 -16.36
C LYS A 180 10.62 -22.99 -15.84
N THR A 181 9.84 -21.92 -16.05
CA THR A 181 8.42 -21.90 -15.76
C THR A 181 7.75 -22.96 -16.62
N GLU A 182 7.56 -24.17 -16.10
CA GLU A 182 6.66 -25.13 -16.73
C GLU A 182 5.25 -24.64 -16.42
N ALA A 183 4.52 -24.25 -17.47
CA ALA A 183 3.14 -23.87 -17.34
C ALA A 183 2.35 -25.05 -16.77
N LEU A 184 1.95 -24.94 -15.50
CA LEU A 184 1.15 -25.95 -14.80
C LEU A 184 -0.34 -25.86 -15.17
N SER A 185 -0.74 -24.85 -15.97
CA SER A 185 -2.07 -24.67 -16.53
C SER A 185 -2.01 -24.04 -17.93
N GLU A 186 -3.03 -24.29 -18.77
CA GLU A 186 -3.19 -23.64 -20.09
C GLU A 186 -3.16 -22.11 -19.97
N GLU A 187 -3.76 -21.55 -18.92
CA GLU A 187 -3.78 -20.12 -18.62
C GLU A 187 -2.38 -19.55 -18.33
N THR A 188 -1.47 -20.36 -17.77
CA THR A 188 -0.06 -19.95 -17.56
C THR A 188 0.76 -20.06 -18.84
N ALA A 189 0.38 -20.96 -19.77
CA ALA A 189 1.03 -21.14 -21.05
C ALA A 189 0.69 -19.98 -22.01
N GLU A 190 -0.54 -19.48 -21.98
CA GLU A 190 -0.98 -18.32 -22.78
C GLU A 190 -0.27 -17.04 -22.34
N ILE A 191 -0.10 -16.82 -21.04
CA ILE A 191 0.64 -15.66 -20.50
C ILE A 191 2.13 -15.76 -20.83
N ALA A 192 2.73 -16.95 -20.74
CA ALA A 192 4.13 -17.16 -21.09
C ALA A 192 4.41 -16.98 -22.59
N ALA A 193 3.48 -17.38 -23.46
CA ALA A 193 3.60 -17.19 -24.91
C ALA A 193 3.44 -15.72 -25.33
N ALA A 194 2.65 -14.93 -24.60
CA ALA A 194 2.47 -13.51 -24.88
C ALA A 194 3.72 -12.67 -24.54
N GLU A 195 4.58 -13.12 -23.64
CA GLU A 195 5.85 -12.43 -23.32
C GLU A 195 6.93 -12.63 -24.39
N ASP A 196 6.87 -13.72 -25.18
CA ASP A 196 7.85 -14.00 -26.24
C ASP A 196 7.59 -13.17 -27.52
N GLU A 197 6.33 -12.85 -27.86
CA GLU A 197 5.99 -12.09 -29.07
C GLU A 197 6.41 -10.60 -29.03
N ASP A 198 6.51 -9.98 -27.84
CA ASP A 198 6.91 -8.58 -27.68
C ASP A 198 8.44 -8.36 -27.81
N THR A 199 9.25 -9.42 -27.95
CA THR A 199 10.71 -9.32 -28.06
C THR A 199 11.29 -9.48 -29.46
N GLU A 200 10.46 -9.75 -30.48
CA GLU A 200 10.96 -10.03 -31.85
C GLU A 200 10.99 -8.83 -32.81
N ASP A 201 10.53 -7.62 -32.44
CA ASP A 201 10.48 -6.48 -33.38
C ASP A 201 11.47 -5.33 -33.05
N GLU A 202 12.76 -5.66 -32.88
CA GLU A 202 13.85 -4.72 -33.19
C GLU A 202 15.01 -5.46 -33.88
N SER A 203 14.83 -5.73 -35.18
CA SER A 203 15.96 -5.97 -36.09
C SER A 203 16.23 -4.69 -36.91
N PRO A 204 17.43 -4.10 -36.88
CA PRO A 204 17.73 -2.98 -37.75
C PRO A 204 17.90 -3.49 -39.19
N ALA A 205 17.03 -3.02 -40.07
CA ALA A 205 17.13 -3.18 -41.50
C ALA A 205 18.49 -2.68 -42.03
N LYS A 206 19.03 -3.45 -42.98
CA LYS A 206 20.20 -3.18 -43.81
C LYS A 206 20.24 -1.74 -44.33
N ASP A 207 21.42 -1.15 -44.34
CA ASP A 207 21.78 -0.17 -45.37
C ASP A 207 23.04 -0.61 -46.11
N ALA A 208 22.88 -0.77 -47.41
CA ALA A 208 23.93 -0.92 -48.39
C ALA A 208 23.77 0.24 -49.38
N ALA A 209 24.68 1.21 -49.37
CA ALA A 209 24.91 2.09 -50.51
C ALA A 209 26.22 2.88 -50.37
N GLN A 210 27.12 2.60 -51.33
CA GLN A 210 28.21 3.41 -51.90
C GLN A 210 29.52 3.59 -51.12
#